data_AF-A0A2T2UV12-F1
#
_entry.id   AF-A0A2T2UV12-F1
#
_cell.length_a   1.000
_cell.length_b   1.000
_cell.length_c   1.000
_cell.angle_alpha   90.00
_cell.angle_beta   90.00
_cell.angle_gamma   90.00
#
_symmetry.space_group_name_H-M   'P 1'
#
loop_
_entity.id
_entity.type
_entity.pdbx_description
1 polymer ?
#
loop_
_entity_poly.entity_id
_entity_poly.type
_entity_poly.pdbx_seq_one_letter_code
_entity_poly.pdbx_strand_id
1 'polypeptide(L)'
;MSRSETEYLRHIRDEARYLVEAGREHSWEDFSDDETLKRAFVRSIEVIGEATKNLLTEFRERHPDIQWRAMAGMRDQLIHGYFGVDYEIVWEVATEKAPKLREAVNRILEEQDAA
;
A
#
# COMPACT_ATOMS: atom_id res chain seq x y z
N MET A 1 0.33 -10.22 20.69
CA MET A 1 1.20 -11.17 19.97
C MET A 1 1.72 -10.47 18.73
N SER A 2 3.01 -10.57 18.44
CA SER A 2 3.56 -10.10 17.16
C SER A 2 2.93 -10.93 16.04
N ARG A 3 2.40 -10.28 15.00
CA ARG A 3 2.01 -10.96 13.77
C ARG A 3 3.25 -11.41 13.00
N SER A 4 3.11 -12.41 12.13
CA SER A 4 4.21 -12.83 11.25
C SER A 4 4.38 -11.87 10.07
N GLU A 5 5.55 -11.90 9.45
CA GLU A 5 5.89 -11.18 8.23
C GLU A 5 4.91 -11.55 7.11
N THR A 6 4.56 -12.83 7.00
CA THR A 6 3.57 -13.33 6.05
C THR A 6 2.20 -12.70 6.26
N GLU A 7 1.76 -12.49 7.51
CA GLU A 7 0.49 -11.79 7.78
C GLU A 7 0.54 -10.33 7.34
N TYR A 8 1.64 -9.61 7.62
CA TYR A 8 1.81 -8.23 7.16
C TYR A 8 1.89 -8.13 5.63
N LEU A 9 2.59 -9.05 4.97
CA LEU A 9 2.65 -9.12 3.51
C LEU A 9 1.28 -9.38 2.89
N ARG A 10 0.47 -10.26 3.49
CA ARG A 10 -0.91 -10.50 3.04
C ARG A 10 -1.76 -9.23 3.14
N HIS A 11 -1.64 -8.48 4.23
CA HIS A 11 -2.30 -7.19 4.37
C HIS A 11 -1.87 -6.20 3.27
N ILE A 12 -0.56 -6.05 3.04
CA ILE A 12 -0.03 -5.17 2.00
C ILE A 12 -0.59 -5.58 0.62
N ARG A 13 -0.57 -6.88 0.31
CA ARG A 13 -1.11 -7.41 -0.95
C ARG A 13 -2.59 -7.13 -1.11
N ASP A 14 -3.40 -7.38 -0.07
CA ASP A 14 -4.85 -7.28 -0.15
C ASP A 14 -5.30 -5.82 -0.32
N GLU A 15 -4.66 -4.88 0.38
CA GLU A 15 -4.90 -3.44 0.19
C GLU A 15 -4.39 -2.95 -1.18
N ALA A 16 -3.21 -3.40 -1.62
CA ALA A 16 -2.72 -3.08 -2.95
C ALA A 16 -3.64 -3.64 -4.05
N ARG A 17 -4.20 -4.84 -3.86
CA ARG A 17 -5.22 -5.41 -4.75
C ARG A 17 -6.46 -4.52 -4.81
N TYR A 18 -6.99 -4.11 -3.66
CA TYR A 18 -8.16 -3.23 -3.60
C TYR A 18 -7.94 -1.93 -4.37
N LEU A 19 -6.80 -1.26 -4.14
CA LEU A 19 -6.43 -0.03 -4.87
C LEU A 19 -6.37 -0.24 -6.38
N VAL A 20 -5.77 -1.35 -6.82
CA VAL A 20 -5.64 -1.69 -8.26
C VAL A 20 -7.00 -1.96 -8.90
N GLU A 21 -7.87 -2.71 -8.23
CA GLU A 21 -9.19 -3.06 -8.76
C GLU A 21 -10.08 -1.82 -8.82
N ALA A 22 -10.20 -1.08 -7.72
CA ALA A 22 -10.99 0.14 -7.68
C ALA A 22 -10.45 1.21 -8.65
N GLY A 23 -9.13 1.38 -8.73
CA GLY A 23 -8.50 2.35 -9.66
C GLY A 23 -8.66 2.01 -11.14
N ARG A 24 -8.99 0.76 -11.49
CA ARG A 24 -9.32 0.36 -12.88
C ARG A 24 -10.79 0.61 -13.23
N GLU A 25 -11.65 0.65 -12.24
CA GLU A 25 -13.10 0.83 -12.40
C GLU A 25 -13.51 2.31 -12.44
N HIS A 26 -12.61 3.22 -12.05
CA HIS A 26 -12.90 4.64 -11.89
C HIS A 26 -11.92 5.49 -12.72
N SER A 27 -12.40 6.60 -13.24
CA SER A 27 -11.55 7.67 -13.78
C SER A 27 -11.01 8.57 -12.66
N TRP A 28 -10.09 9.48 -13.01
CA TRP A 28 -9.65 10.52 -12.08
C TRP A 28 -10.84 11.39 -11.63
N GLU A 29 -11.73 11.74 -12.56
CA GLU A 29 -12.89 12.57 -12.28
C GLU A 29 -13.87 11.90 -11.30
N ASP A 30 -14.15 10.60 -11.52
CA ASP A 30 -14.99 9.81 -10.60
C ASP A 30 -14.38 9.77 -9.19
N PHE A 31 -13.06 9.59 -9.11
CA PHE A 31 -12.33 9.56 -7.86
C PHE A 31 -12.31 10.93 -7.16
N SER A 32 -12.05 12.01 -7.90
CA SER A 32 -11.92 13.35 -7.31
C SER A 32 -13.23 13.84 -6.69
N ASP A 33 -14.37 13.41 -7.26
CA ASP A 33 -15.71 13.79 -6.82
C ASP A 33 -16.32 12.85 -5.76
N ASP A 34 -15.74 11.65 -5.55
CA ASP A 34 -16.21 10.69 -4.55
C ASP A 34 -15.39 10.75 -3.24
N GLU A 35 -15.95 11.41 -2.23
CA GLU A 35 -15.37 11.49 -0.88
C GLU A 35 -15.20 10.13 -0.18
N THR A 36 -16.07 9.16 -0.49
CA THR A 36 -15.98 7.82 0.09
C THR A 36 -14.80 7.08 -0.52
N LEU A 37 -14.66 7.14 -1.85
CA LEU A 37 -13.56 6.49 -2.56
C LEU A 37 -12.20 7.10 -2.18
N LYS A 38 -12.13 8.44 -2.07
CA LYS A 38 -10.93 9.14 -1.56
C LYS A 38 -10.51 8.64 -0.19
N ARG A 39 -11.46 8.51 0.75
CA ARG A 39 -11.19 8.00 2.10
C ARG A 39 -10.77 6.53 2.08
N ALA A 40 -11.38 5.72 1.22
CA ALA A 40 -11.01 4.32 1.08
C ALA A 40 -9.57 4.17 0.57
N PHE A 41 -9.17 4.95 -0.45
CA PHE A 41 -7.81 4.89 -0.99
C PHE A 41 -6.77 5.35 0.03
N VAL A 42 -7.03 6.48 0.70
CA VAL A 42 -6.17 6.95 1.80
C VAL A 42 -6.02 5.87 2.85
N ARG A 43 -7.14 5.25 3.27
CA ARG A 43 -7.10 4.20 4.29
C ARG A 43 -6.27 2.99 3.86
N SER A 44 -6.41 2.53 2.62
CA SER A 44 -5.62 1.41 2.11
C SER A 44 -4.12 1.73 2.09
N ILE A 45 -3.73 2.94 1.68
CA ILE A 45 -2.32 3.37 1.70
C ILE A 45 -1.78 3.46 3.13
N GLU A 46 -2.57 3.97 4.08
CA GLU A 46 -2.20 3.98 5.50
C GLU A 46 -1.95 2.56 6.04
N VAL A 47 -2.82 1.60 5.71
CA VAL A 47 -2.68 0.20 6.15
C VAL A 47 -1.44 -0.43 5.54
N ILE A 48 -1.15 -0.18 4.26
CA ILE A 48 0.09 -0.63 3.60
C ILE A 48 1.33 -0.09 4.33
N GLY A 49 1.35 1.20 4.65
CA GLY A 49 2.47 1.82 5.35
C GLY A 49 2.62 1.35 6.79
N GLU A 50 1.51 1.13 7.50
CA GLU A 50 1.52 0.56 8.86
C GLU A 50 2.03 -0.89 8.85
N ALA A 51 1.53 -1.74 7.95
CA ALA A 51 2.04 -3.09 7.79
C ALA A 51 3.54 -3.10 7.45
N THR A 52 3.99 -2.19 6.59
CA THR A 52 5.40 -2.02 6.24
C THR A 52 6.28 -1.64 7.43
N LYS A 53 5.78 -0.78 8.34
CA LYS A 53 6.51 -0.39 9.56
C LYS A 53 6.69 -1.55 10.54
N ASN A 54 5.78 -2.51 10.53
CA ASN A 54 5.82 -3.67 11.41
C ASN A 54 6.63 -4.85 10.83
N LEU A 55 7.09 -4.77 9.57
CA LEU A 55 8.07 -5.72 9.05
C LEU A 55 9.43 -5.52 9.71
N LEU A 56 10.10 -6.62 10.04
CA LEU A 56 11.47 -6.60 10.56
C LEU A 56 12.41 -5.87 9.59
N THR A 57 13.43 -5.21 10.14
CA THR A 57 14.42 -4.49 9.34
C THR A 57 15.19 -5.44 8.43
N GLU A 58 15.61 -6.59 8.97
CA GLU A 58 16.31 -7.65 8.26
C GLU A 58 15.46 -8.23 7.12
N PHE A 59 14.14 -8.24 7.28
CA PHE A 59 13.23 -8.65 6.22
C PHE A 59 13.24 -7.63 5.07
N ARG A 60 13.07 -6.35 5.39
CA ARG A 60 13.06 -5.27 4.39
C ARG A 60 14.40 -5.14 3.66
N GLU A 61 15.51 -5.39 4.35
CA GLU A 61 16.85 -5.39 3.76
C GLU A 61 17.09 -6.55 2.78
N ARG A 62 16.42 -7.69 2.97
CA ARG A 62 16.46 -8.83 2.03
C ARG A 62 15.65 -8.59 0.75
N HIS A 63 14.72 -7.63 0.76
CA HIS A 63 13.89 -7.28 -0.39
C HIS A 63 14.07 -5.79 -0.76
N PRO A 64 15.28 -5.35 -1.16
CA PRO A 64 15.61 -3.93 -1.36
C PRO A 64 14.98 -3.32 -2.63
N ASP A 65 14.43 -4.14 -3.51
CA ASP A 65 13.71 -3.73 -4.72
C ASP A 65 12.36 -3.06 -4.41
N ILE A 66 11.80 -3.31 -3.23
CA ILE A 66 10.56 -2.67 -2.77
C ILE A 66 10.89 -1.41 -1.96
N GLN A 67 10.19 -0.32 -2.26
CA GLN A 67 10.38 0.99 -1.62
C GLN A 67 9.74 1.09 -0.22
N TRP A 68 10.14 0.21 0.71
CA TRP A 68 9.57 0.13 2.07
C TRP A 68 9.55 1.46 2.82
N ARG A 69 10.66 2.23 2.74
CA ARG A 69 10.78 3.52 3.42
C ARG A 69 9.78 4.54 2.89
N ALA A 70 9.52 4.54 1.58
CA ALA A 70 8.56 5.44 0.97
C ALA A 70 7.12 5.13 1.44
N MET A 71 6.74 3.85 1.52
CA MET A 71 5.41 3.45 2.01
C MET A 71 5.19 3.84 3.48
N ALA A 72 6.19 3.60 4.34
CA ALA A 72 6.14 4.02 5.73
C ALA A 72 6.03 5.55 5.88
N GLY A 73 6.78 6.30 5.06
CA GLY A 73 6.74 7.77 5.03
C GLY A 73 5.40 8.32 4.53
N MET A 74 4.80 7.70 3.50
CA MET A 74 3.51 8.13 2.98
C MET A 74 2.39 7.97 4.02
N ARG A 75 2.39 6.88 4.79
CA ARG A 75 1.48 6.72 5.94
C ARG A 75 1.64 7.85 6.94
N ASP A 76 2.87 8.25 7.27
CA ASP A 76 3.10 9.33 8.22
C ASP A 76 2.60 10.68 7.69
N GLN A 77 2.78 10.94 6.40
CA GLN A 77 2.24 12.13 5.75
C GLN A 77 0.70 12.13 5.74
N LEU A 78 0.05 11.02 5.42
CA LEU A 78 -1.41 10.94 5.37
C LEU A 78 -2.06 11.10 6.75
N ILE A 79 -1.45 10.53 7.80
CA ILE A 79 -1.99 10.61 9.17
C ILE A 79 -1.70 11.97 9.82
N HIS A 80 -0.48 12.51 9.68
CA HIS A 80 -0.09 13.74 10.36
C HIS A 80 -0.36 15.01 9.53
N GLY A 81 -0.37 14.90 8.20
CA GLY A 81 -0.63 15.98 7.25
C GLY A 81 -2.06 16.02 6.71
N TYR A 82 -3.02 15.38 7.39
CA TYR A 82 -4.39 15.13 6.87
C TYR A 82 -5.17 16.38 6.44
N PHE A 83 -4.82 17.57 6.93
CA PHE A 83 -5.44 18.84 6.50
C PHE A 83 -5.09 19.25 5.05
N GLY A 84 -4.08 18.62 4.44
CA GLY A 84 -3.60 18.95 3.09
C GLY A 84 -3.21 17.71 2.29
N VAL A 85 -4.01 16.64 2.37
CA VAL A 85 -3.80 15.46 1.52
C VAL A 85 -3.92 15.87 0.06
N ASP A 86 -2.85 15.62 -0.70
CA ASP A 86 -2.85 15.74 -2.15
C ASP A 86 -3.44 14.46 -2.75
N TYR A 87 -4.68 14.57 -3.24
CA TYR A 87 -5.40 13.42 -3.80
C TYR A 87 -4.90 13.01 -5.19
N GLU A 88 -4.19 13.88 -5.92
CA GLU A 88 -3.53 13.49 -7.17
C GLU A 88 -2.43 12.46 -6.88
N ILE A 89 -1.64 12.69 -5.81
CA ILE A 89 -0.62 11.75 -5.35
C ILE A 89 -1.25 10.44 -4.88
N VAL A 90 -2.37 10.50 -4.14
CA VAL A 90 -3.10 9.29 -3.70
C VAL A 90 -3.55 8.46 -4.90
N TRP A 91 -4.08 9.11 -5.93
CA TRP A 91 -4.52 8.46 -7.17
C TRP A 91 -3.35 7.87 -7.95
N GLU A 92 -2.25 8.61 -8.13
CA GLU A 92 -1.03 8.11 -8.79
C GLU A 92 -0.49 6.86 -8.06
N VAL A 93 -0.45 6.89 -6.73
CA VAL A 93 0.01 5.75 -5.93
C VAL A 93 -0.88 4.54 -6.12
N ALA A 94 -2.20 4.73 -6.10
CA ALA A 94 -3.16 3.66 -6.31
C ALA A 94 -3.09 3.05 -7.72
N THR A 95 -2.94 3.88 -8.75
CA THR A 95 -3.05 3.44 -10.16
C THR A 95 -1.71 3.00 -10.76
N GLU A 96 -0.59 3.59 -10.33
CA GLU A 96 0.73 3.32 -10.93
C GLU A 96 1.67 2.51 -10.03
N LYS A 97 1.61 2.72 -8.71
CA LYS A 97 2.58 2.12 -7.78
C LYS A 97 2.03 0.86 -7.11
N ALA A 98 0.76 0.85 -6.71
CA ALA A 98 0.11 -0.30 -6.11
C ALA A 98 0.13 -1.57 -6.99
N PRO A 99 -0.03 -1.51 -8.34
CA PRO A 99 0.10 -2.70 -9.18
C PRO A 99 1.46 -3.39 -9.04
N LYS A 100 2.56 -2.60 -9.08
CA LYS A 100 3.93 -3.10 -8.96
C LYS A 100 4.20 -3.66 -7.58
N LEU A 101 3.71 -2.98 -6.54
CA LEU A 101 3.81 -3.45 -5.16
C LEU A 101 3.09 -4.80 -4.99
N ARG A 102 1.87 -4.92 -5.51
CA ARG A 102 1.08 -6.16 -5.44
C ARG A 102 1.83 -7.34 -6.07
N GLU A 103 2.41 -7.13 -7.26
CA GLU A 103 3.20 -8.16 -7.95
C GLU A 103 4.47 -8.55 -7.18
N ALA A 104 5.19 -7.57 -6.62
CA ALA A 104 6.38 -7.84 -5.82
C ALA A 104 6.05 -8.64 -4.56
N VAL A 105 4.99 -8.25 -3.84
CA VAL A 105 4.57 -8.96 -2.62
C VAL A 105 4.03 -10.35 -2.92
N ASN A 106 3.32 -10.55 -4.04
CA ASN A 106 2.90 -11.89 -4.46
C ASN A 106 4.08 -12.83 -4.66
N ARG A 107 5.13 -12.38 -5.35
CA ARG A 107 6.35 -13.19 -5.56
C ARG A 107 7.00 -13.61 -4.24
N ILE A 108 7.11 -12.67 -3.29
CA ILE A 108 7.65 -12.95 -1.95
C ILE A 108 6.79 -13.99 -1.21
N LEU A 109 5.47 -13.87 -1.27
CA LEU A 109 4.57 -14.82 -0.62
C LEU A 109 4.66 -16.22 -1.25
N GLU A 110 4.74 -16.30 -2.58
CA GLU A 110 4.92 -17.57 -3.30
C GLU A 110 6.25 -18.25 -2.94
N GLU A 111 7.33 -17.48 -2.82
CA GLU A 111 8.65 -17.99 -2.38
C GLU A 111 8.60 -18.52 -0.94
N GLN A 112 7.81 -17.90 -0.05
CA GLN A 112 7.64 -18.36 1.33
C GLN A 112 6.77 -19.62 1.44
N ASP A 113 5.73 -19.75 0.61
CA ASP A 113 4.85 -20.92 0.61
C ASP A 113 5.52 -22.15 -0.04
N ALA A 114 6.55 -21.95 -0.88
CA ALA A 114 7.34 -23.00 -1.52
C ALA A 114 8.52 -23.52 -0.68
N ALA A 115 8.86 -22.86 0.43
CA ALA A 115 9.98 -23.18 1.32
C ALA A 115 9.54 -24.02 2.53
#